data_AF-A0A9P1KYM9-F1
#
_entry.id   AF-A0A9P1KYM9-F1
#
_cell.length_a   1.000
_cell.length_b   1.000
_cell.length_c   1.000
_cell.angle_alpha   90.00
_cell.angle_beta   90.00
_cell.angle_gamma   90.00
#
_symmetry.space_group_name_H-M   'P 1'
#
loop_
_entity.id
_entity.type
_entity.pdbx_description
1 polymer ?
#
loop_
_entity_poly.entity_id
_entity_poly.type
_entity_poly.pdbx_seq_one_letter_code
_entity_poly.pdbx_strand_id
1 'polypeptide(L)'
;MLEEFMSKYIPILVTIFEIMGVIIITIGAFTAFYYYLRKVLLKKDVTFKHQFATAMATGLEFKLAAEILKTVLVKTLDELVILGAVFLLRVLMTFVIQWEIKQDSNENNYKNSKN
;
A
#
# COMPACT_ATOMS: atom_id res chain seq x y z
N MET A 1 25.53 17.41 -16.76
CA MET A 1 24.51 18.44 -16.42
C MET A 1 23.15 17.82 -16.07
N LEU A 2 22.27 17.45 -17.01
CA LEU A 2 20.93 16.90 -16.67
C LEU A 2 21.01 15.52 -15.99
N GLU A 3 21.87 14.63 -16.46
CA GLU A 3 22.02 13.30 -15.85
C GLU A 3 22.54 13.37 -14.41
N GLU A 4 23.53 14.23 -14.14
CA GLU A 4 24.05 14.47 -12.78
C GLU A 4 23.01 15.09 -11.85
N PHE A 5 22.13 15.95 -12.40
CA PHE A 5 21.03 16.51 -11.65
C PHE A 5 20.05 15.39 -11.26
N MET A 6 19.61 14.59 -12.22
CA MET A 6 18.70 13.47 -11.97
C MET A 6 19.28 12.46 -10.98
N SER A 7 20.54 12.06 -11.15
CA SER A 7 21.21 11.10 -10.26
C SER A 7 21.38 11.61 -8.83
N LYS A 8 21.37 12.93 -8.61
CA LYS A 8 21.47 13.53 -7.27
C LYS A 8 20.12 13.69 -6.60
N TYR A 9 19.10 14.14 -7.32
CA TYR A 9 17.80 14.51 -6.74
C TYR A 9 16.80 13.35 -6.68
N ILE A 10 16.75 12.49 -7.71
CA ILE A 10 15.78 11.39 -7.74
C ILE A 10 15.94 10.42 -6.57
N PRO A 11 17.15 10.01 -6.14
CA PRO A 11 17.28 9.09 -4.99
C PRO A 11 16.74 9.68 -3.69
N ILE A 12 16.87 11.00 -3.52
CA ILE A 12 16.32 11.73 -2.35
C ILE A 12 14.79 11.65 -2.39
N LEU A 13 14.17 11.94 -3.53
CA LEU A 13 12.71 11.88 -3.70
C LEU A 13 12.16 10.46 -3.50
N VAL A 14 12.84 9.46 -4.08
CA VAL A 14 12.51 8.04 -3.89
C VAL A 14 12.49 7.68 -2.40
N THR A 15 13.54 8.06 -1.67
CA THR A 15 13.65 7.78 -0.24
C THR A 15 12.53 8.46 0.56
N ILE A 16 12.18 9.70 0.22
CA ILE A 16 11.08 10.42 0.86
C ILE A 16 9.75 9.69 0.66
N PHE A 17 9.44 9.27 -0.58
CA PHE A 17 8.20 8.53 -0.85
C PHE A 17 8.15 7.16 -0.16
N GLU A 18 9.28 6.45 -0.10
CA GLU A 18 9.36 5.19 0.66
C GLU A 18 9.09 5.41 2.15
N ILE A 19 9.70 6.43 2.75
CA ILE A 19 9.48 6.77 4.16
C ILE A 19 8.02 7.14 4.42
N MET A 20 7.41 7.97 3.57
CA MET A 20 5.99 8.33 3.69
C MET A 20 5.10 7.09 3.66
N GLY A 21 5.31 6.20 2.68
CA GLY A 21 4.56 4.96 2.57
C GLY A 21 4.70 4.07 3.80
N VAL A 22 5.93 3.90 4.32
CA VAL A 22 6.20 3.13 5.54
C VAL A 22 5.50 3.74 6.76
N ILE A 23 5.56 5.07 6.95
CA ILE A 23 4.92 5.74 8.08
C ILE A 23 3.40 5.54 8.05
N ILE A 24 2.76 5.77 6.90
CA ILE A 24 1.30 5.65 6.75
C ILE A 24 0.85 4.22 7.07
N ILE A 25 1.51 3.21 6.48
CA ILE A 25 1.20 1.79 6.73
C ILE A 25 1.40 1.46 8.20
N THR A 26 2.50 1.91 8.80
CA THR A 26 2.84 1.63 10.19
C THR A 26 1.79 2.20 11.14
N ILE A 27 1.43 3.48 11.00
CA ILE A 27 0.40 4.12 11.83
C ILE A 27 -0.95 3.42 11.65
N GLY A 28 -1.34 3.13 10.41
CA GLY A 28 -2.57 2.39 10.12
C GLY A 28 -2.60 1.03 10.79
N ALA A 29 -1.50 0.27 10.69
CA ALA A 29 -1.38 -1.07 11.28
C ALA A 29 -1.45 -1.03 12.81
N PHE A 30 -0.69 -0.15 13.46
CA PHE A 30 -0.72 -0.04 14.92
C PHE A 30 -2.10 0.38 15.43
N THR A 31 -2.74 1.35 14.77
CA THR A 31 -4.09 1.80 15.12
C THR A 31 -5.08 0.65 15.00
N ALA A 32 -5.09 -0.05 13.86
CA ALA A 32 -5.99 -1.17 13.62
C ALA A 32 -5.76 -2.33 14.59
N PHE A 33 -4.51 -2.64 14.90
CA PHE A 33 -4.13 -3.68 15.85
C PHE A 33 -4.57 -3.35 17.28
N TYR A 34 -4.38 -2.09 17.71
CA TYR A 34 -4.85 -1.63 19.01
C TYR A 34 -6.37 -1.80 19.17
N TYR A 35 -7.15 -1.39 18.16
CA TYR A 35 -8.60 -1.59 18.17
C TYR A 35 -9.01 -3.06 18.12
N TYR A 36 -8.28 -3.89 17.37
CA TYR A 36 -8.51 -5.34 17.35
C TYR A 36 -8.32 -5.96 18.73
N LEU A 37 -7.19 -5.68 19.42
CA LEU A 37 -6.95 -6.13 20.79
C LEU A 37 -8.06 -5.67 21.73
N ARG A 38 -8.47 -4.40 21.63
CA ARG A 38 -9.55 -3.86 22.46
C ARG A 38 -10.90 -4.56 22.20
N LYS A 39 -11.23 -4.88 20.95
CA LYS A 39 -12.44 -5.63 20.59
C LYS A 39 -12.41 -7.04 21.16
N VAL A 40 -11.28 -7.75 21.03
CA VAL A 40 -11.12 -9.13 21.52
C VAL A 40 -11.17 -9.17 23.05
N LEU A 41 -10.49 -8.24 23.74
CA LEU A 41 -10.39 -8.22 25.19
C LEU A 41 -11.64 -7.62 25.88
N LEU A 42 -12.26 -6.58 25.32
CA LEU A 42 -13.40 -5.87 25.93
C LEU A 42 -14.76 -6.19 25.29
N LYS A 43 -14.84 -7.11 24.33
CA LYS A 43 -16.08 -7.48 23.59
C LYS A 43 -16.90 -6.27 23.10
N LYS A 44 -16.24 -5.17 22.75
CA LYS A 44 -16.89 -3.95 22.27
C LYS A 44 -16.83 -3.92 20.74
N ASP A 45 -17.97 -3.76 20.08
CA ASP A 45 -18.01 -3.64 18.62
C ASP A 45 -17.48 -2.27 18.19
N VAL A 46 -16.21 -2.25 17.79
CA VAL A 46 -15.58 -1.09 17.17
C VAL A 46 -15.29 -1.42 15.72
N THR A 47 -15.98 -0.75 14.80
CA THR A 47 -15.85 -0.91 13.34
C THR A 47 -14.72 0.00 12.81
N PHE A 48 -13.49 -0.53 12.75
CA PHE A 48 -12.30 0.23 12.30
C PHE A 48 -11.61 -0.34 11.05
N LYS A 49 -12.14 -1.42 10.45
CA LYS A 49 -11.54 -2.09 9.28
C LYS A 49 -11.26 -1.14 8.11
N HIS A 50 -12.13 -0.15 7.88
CA HIS A 50 -12.01 0.72 6.72
C HIS A 50 -10.77 1.63 6.78
N GLN A 51 -10.40 2.16 7.96
CA GLN A 51 -9.25 3.06 8.08
C GLN A 51 -7.91 2.34 7.82
N PHE A 52 -7.79 1.07 8.21
CA PHE A 52 -6.59 0.29 7.92
C PHE A 52 -6.42 0.03 6.42
N ALA A 53 -7.50 -0.39 5.75
CA ALA A 53 -7.48 -0.64 4.31
C ALA A 53 -7.11 0.62 3.52
N THR A 54 -7.63 1.79 3.92
CA THR A 54 -7.27 3.06 3.32
C THR A 54 -5.79 3.41 3.55
N ALA A 55 -5.29 3.28 4.78
CA ALA A 55 -3.87 3.53 5.08
C ALA A 55 -2.93 2.60 4.29
N MET A 56 -3.30 1.32 4.17
CA MET A 56 -2.58 0.36 3.33
C MET A 56 -2.55 0.78 1.87
N ALA A 57 -3.70 1.10 1.28
CA ALA A 57 -3.80 1.54 -0.11
C ALA A 57 -2.95 2.80 -0.38
N THR A 58 -3.10 3.83 0.45
CA THR A 58 -2.33 5.08 0.31
C THR A 58 -0.83 4.85 0.46
N GLY A 59 -0.40 4.04 1.44
CA GLY A 59 1.03 3.76 1.60
C GLY A 59 1.62 2.93 0.45
N LEU A 60 0.83 2.03 -0.14
CA LEU A 60 1.22 1.29 -1.34
C LEU A 60 1.36 2.22 -2.55
N GLU A 61 0.47 3.19 -2.74
CA GLU A 61 0.58 4.19 -3.81
C GLU A 61 1.88 5.01 -3.71
N PHE A 62 2.28 5.43 -2.50
CA PHE A 62 3.56 6.10 -2.30
C PHE A 62 4.77 5.20 -2.64
N LYS A 63 4.71 3.91 -2.28
CA LYS A 63 5.78 2.97 -2.65
C LYS A 63 5.83 2.71 -4.16
N LEU A 64 4.68 2.66 -4.83
CA LEU A 64 4.60 2.55 -6.29
C LEU A 64 5.18 3.81 -6.96
N ALA A 65 4.89 5.01 -6.44
CA ALA A 65 5.46 6.26 -6.94
C ALA A 65 6.99 6.30 -6.79
N ALA A 66 7.54 5.82 -5.67
CA ALA A 66 8.98 5.67 -5.48
C ALA A 66 9.60 4.71 -6.51
N GLU A 67 8.91 3.61 -6.82
CA GLU A 67 9.37 2.61 -7.77
C GLU A 67 9.36 3.14 -9.21
N ILE A 68 8.33 3.90 -9.59
CA ILE A 68 8.27 4.62 -10.87
C ILE A 68 9.41 5.63 -10.99
N LEU A 69 9.76 6.34 -9.91
CA LEU A 69 10.88 7.28 -9.94
C LEU A 69 12.24 6.60 -10.09
N LYS A 70 12.42 5.39 -9.53
CA LYS A 70 13.65 4.60 -9.73
C LYS A 70 13.84 4.24 -11.20
N THR A 71 12.79 3.95 -11.97
CA THR A 71 12.94 3.59 -13.39
C THR A 71 13.49 4.73 -14.25
N VAL A 72 13.34 5.99 -13.82
CA VAL A 72 13.91 7.17 -14.50
C VAL A 72 15.44 7.16 -14.46
N LEU A 73 16.06 6.52 -13.47
CA LEU A 73 17.52 6.42 -13.33
C LEU A 73 18.11 5.15 -13.93
N VAL A 74 17.30 4.12 -14.11
CA VAL A 74 17.76 2.82 -14.62
C VAL A 74 18.08 2.96 -16.11
N LYS A 75 19.31 2.59 -16.48
CA LYS A 75 19.80 2.69 -17.86
C LYS A 75 19.95 1.34 -18.57
N THR A 76 19.84 0.22 -17.84
CA THR A 76 19.99 -1.14 -18.38
C THR A 76 18.66 -1.88 -18.37
N LEU A 77 18.42 -2.69 -19.41
CA LEU A 77 17.18 -3.46 -19.51
C LEU A 77 17.07 -4.53 -18.42
N ASP A 78 18.17 -5.15 -17.99
CA ASP A 78 18.16 -6.19 -16.97
C ASP A 78 17.68 -5.64 -15.60
N GLU A 79 18.19 -4.48 -15.19
CA GLU A 79 17.73 -3.81 -13.96
C GLU A 79 16.27 -3.36 -14.07
N LEU A 80 15.87 -2.88 -15.25
CA LEU A 80 14.50 -2.45 -15.51
C LEU A 80 13.52 -3.62 -15.42
N VAL A 81 13.90 -4.79 -15.95
CA VAL A 81 13.09 -6.02 -15.92
C VAL A 81 12.90 -6.50 -14.48
N ILE A 82 13.95 -6.52 -13.67
CA ILE A 82 13.84 -6.93 -12.26
C ILE A 82 12.93 -5.96 -11.49
N LEU A 83 13.14 -4.66 -11.65
CA LEU A 83 12.34 -3.63 -10.99
C LEU A 83 10.87 -3.69 -11.44
N GLY A 84 10.64 -3.87 -12.74
CA GLY A 84 9.32 -4.04 -13.33
C GLY A 84 8.61 -5.30 -12.85
N ALA A 85 9.33 -6.42 -12.70
CA ALA A 85 8.76 -7.66 -12.18
C ALA A 85 8.30 -7.52 -10.72
N VAL A 86 9.12 -6.89 -9.86
CA VAL A 86 8.75 -6.64 -8.46
C VAL A 86 7.56 -5.68 -8.36
N PHE A 87 7.55 -4.63 -9.17
CA PHE A 87 6.42 -3.70 -9.27
C PHE A 87 5.13 -4.42 -9.68
N LEU A 88 5.19 -5.25 -10.72
CA LEU A 88 4.04 -5.99 -11.23
C LEU A 88 3.49 -6.97 -10.19
N LEU A 89 4.37 -7.67 -9.47
CA LEU A 89 3.98 -8.53 -8.35
C LEU A 89 3.25 -7.73 -7.24
N ARG A 90 3.72 -6.53 -6.90
CA ARG A 90 3.04 -5.67 -5.90
C ARG A 90 1.64 -5.25 -6.35
N VAL A 91 1.48 -4.86 -7.61
CA VAL A 91 0.18 -4.46 -8.16
C VAL A 91 -0.79 -5.63 -8.13
N LEU A 92 -0.35 -6.82 -8.56
CA LEU A 92 -1.17 -8.03 -8.53
C LEU A 92 -1.60 -8.39 -7.12
N MET A 93 -0.68 -8.42 -6.15
CA MET A 93 -1.00 -8.73 -4.75
C MET A 93 -2.00 -7.73 -4.16
N THR A 94 -1.80 -6.44 -4.40
CA THR A 94 -2.69 -5.39 -3.91
C THR A 94 -4.09 -5.51 -4.52
N PHE A 95 -4.16 -5.77 -5.83
CA PHE A 95 -5.43 -5.96 -6.53
C PHE A 95 -6.21 -7.18 -6.00
N VAL A 96 -5.52 -8.30 -5.78
CA VAL A 96 -6.13 -9.52 -5.21
C VAL A 96 -6.75 -9.22 -3.84
N ILE A 97 -6.00 -8.58 -2.94
CA ILE A 97 -6.50 -8.25 -1.60
C ILE A 97 -7.70 -7.30 -1.68
N GLN A 98 -7.65 -6.28 -2.53
CA GLN A 98 -8.77 -5.34 -2.71
C GLN A 98 -10.02 -6.02 -3.28
N TRP A 99 -9.83 -7.00 -4.18
CA TRP A 99 -10.93 -7.75 -4.76
C TRP A 99 -11.61 -8.64 -3.71
N GLU A 100 -10.84 -9.36 -2.89
CA GLU A 100 -11.36 -10.17 -1.78
C GLU A 100 -12.19 -9.32 -0.81
N ILE A 101 -11.66 -8.15 -0.40
CA ILE A 101 -12.39 -7.22 0.50
C ILE A 101 -13.71 -6.75 -0.11
N LYS A 102 -13.74 -6.48 -1.43
CA LYS A 102 -14.96 -6.05 -2.14
C LYS A 102 -16.00 -7.17 -2.26
N GLN A 103 -15.56 -8.41 -2.41
CA GLN A 103 -16.44 -9.56 -2.50
C GLN A 103 -17.11 -9.87 -1.15
N ASP A 104 -16.33 -9.86 -0.06
CA ASP A 104 -16.83 -10.03 1.30
C ASP A 104 -17.88 -8.97 1.68
N SER A 105 -17.66 -7.72 1.27
CA SER A 105 -18.59 -6.62 1.58
C SER A 105 -19.90 -6.71 0.77
N ASN A 106 -19.87 -7.22 -0.46
CA ASN A 106 -21.07 -7.45 -1.27
C ASN A 106 -21.90 -8.65 -0.76
N GLU A 107 -21.25 -9.74 -0.34
CA GLU A 107 -21.98 -10.91 0.17
C GLU A 107 -22.72 -10.60 1.49
N ASN A 108 -22.10 -9.83 2.38
CA ASN A 108 -22.72 -9.43 3.64
C ASN A 108 -23.92 -8.50 3.45
N ASN A 109 -23.88 -7.58 2.48
CA ASN A 109 -25.03 -6.72 2.14
C ASN A 109 -26.21 -7.53 1.57
N TYR A 110 -25.93 -8.55 0.76
CA TYR A 110 -26.98 -9.40 0.17
C TYR A 110 -27.73 -10.24 1.21
N LYS A 111 -27.01 -10.76 2.23
CA LYS A 111 -27.62 -11.47 3.37
C LYS A 111 -28.49 -10.56 4.25
N ASN A 112 -28.11 -9.30 4.44
CA ASN A 112 -28.86 -8.35 5.27
C ASN A 112 -30.13 -7.80 4.59
N SER A 113 -30.25 -7.91 3.25
CA SER A 113 -31.45 -7.51 2.48
C SER A 113 -32.55 -8.58 2.45
N LYS A 114 -32.27 -9.81 2.89
CA LYS A 114 -33.22 -10.94 2.86
C LYS A 114 -33.77 -11.34 4.24
N ASN A 115 -33.29 -10.72 5.32
CA ASN A 115 -33.84 -10.81 6.67
C ASN A 115 -34.67 -9.56 6.97
#